data_AF-A0A944JPG6-F1
#
_entry.id   AF-A0A944JPG6-F1
#
_cell.length_a   1.000
_cell.length_b   1.000
_cell.length_c   1.000
_cell.angle_alpha   90.00
_cell.angle_beta   90.00
_cell.angle_gamma   90.00
#
_symmetry.space_group_name_H-M   'P 1'
#
loop_
_entity.id
_entity.type
_entity.pdbx_description
1 polymer ?
#
loop_
_entity_poly.entity_id
_entity_poly.type
_entity_poly.pdbx_seq_one_letter_code
_entity_poly.pdbx_strand_id
1 'polypeptide(L)'
;MRVFVDTNVLFPFSDRARLGVRVLDPDTYLCELHAQWPKEVFATVTGLAAGKRNPPLTFGDVLARLGKAGWTRFADRLGLTGDP
;
A
#
# COMPACT_ATOMS: atom_id res chain seq x y z
N MET A 1 -2.42 -10.66 13.71
CA MET A 1 -3.43 -10.52 12.64
C MET A 1 -2.90 -11.21 11.39
N ARG A 2 -3.63 -12.17 10.79
CA ARG A 2 -3.22 -12.80 9.51
C ARG A 2 -3.92 -12.07 8.38
N VAL A 3 -3.15 -11.52 7.45
CA VAL A 3 -3.65 -10.81 6.27
C VAL A 3 -3.50 -11.73 5.07
N PHE A 4 -4.56 -11.85 4.28
CA PHE A 4 -4.55 -12.57 3.00
C PHE A 4 -4.70 -11.54 1.88
N VAL A 5 -3.73 -11.49 0.97
CA VAL A 5 -3.77 -10.66 -0.23
C VAL A 5 -4.04 -11.58 -1.41
N ASP A 6 -5.24 -11.48 -1.99
CA ASP A 6 -5.59 -12.19 -3.21
C ASP A 6 -5.80 -11.17 -4.33
N THR A 7 -4.97 -11.25 -5.37
CA THR A 7 -5.07 -10.42 -6.59
C THR A 7 -6.07 -10.99 -7.59
N ASN A 8 -6.69 -12.13 -7.27
CA ASN A 8 -7.63 -12.86 -8.08
C ASN A 8 -9.00 -12.84 -7.37
N VAL A 9 -10.03 -12.32 -8.02
CA VAL A 9 -11.36 -12.07 -7.41
C VAL A 9 -12.14 -13.38 -7.11
N LEU A 10 -11.47 -14.53 -7.10
CA LEU A 10 -12.06 -15.87 -7.06
C LEU A 10 -11.99 -16.53 -5.67
N PHE A 11 -11.88 -15.75 -4.59
CA PHE A 11 -12.04 -16.30 -3.25
C PHE A 11 -13.53 -16.30 -2.86
N PRO A 12 -14.19 -17.46 -2.69
CA PRO A 12 -15.64 -17.53 -2.45
C PRO A 12 -16.05 -16.71 -1.21
N PHE A 13 -17.01 -15.81 -1.40
CA PHE A 13 -17.28 -14.65 -0.53
C PHE A 13 -18.12 -15.00 0.72
N SER A 14 -18.73 -16.19 0.76
CA SER A 14 -19.89 -16.47 1.61
C SER A 14 -19.60 -16.74 3.08
N ASP A 15 -18.37 -17.15 3.46
CA ASP A 15 -18.09 -17.67 4.82
C ASP A 15 -17.06 -16.87 5.66
N ARG A 16 -16.74 -15.62 5.28
CA ARG A 16 -15.55 -14.91 5.80
C ARG A 16 -15.67 -14.36 7.23
N ALA A 17 -16.88 -14.00 7.67
CA ALA A 17 -17.10 -13.48 9.02
C ALA A 17 -16.84 -14.52 10.12
N ARG A 18 -17.01 -15.82 9.82
CA ARG A 18 -16.79 -16.91 10.78
C ARG A 18 -15.32 -17.20 11.05
N LEU A 19 -14.41 -16.82 10.15
CA LEU A 19 -12.97 -17.09 10.25
C LEU A 19 -12.15 -15.87 10.71
N GLY A 20 -12.82 -14.76 11.04
CA GLY A 20 -12.12 -13.52 11.44
C GLY A 20 -11.29 -12.88 10.33
N VAL A 21 -11.57 -13.21 9.06
CA VAL A 21 -10.86 -12.68 7.90
C VAL A 21 -11.64 -11.52 7.30
N ARG A 22 -11.00 -10.35 7.22
CA ARG A 22 -11.52 -9.21 6.46
C ARG A 22 -10.92 -9.19 5.07
N VAL A 23 -11.75 -8.92 4.09
CA VAL A 23 -11.30 -8.59 2.73
C VAL A 23 -11.25 -7.08 2.64
N LEU A 24 -10.07 -6.59 2.27
CA LEU A 24 -9.81 -5.19 2.01
C LEU A 24 -9.34 -5.09 0.57
N ASP A 25 -9.72 -4.01 -0.11
CA ASP A 25 -9.04 -3.64 -1.34
C ASP A 25 -7.58 -3.23 -1.00
N PRO A 26 -6.66 -3.34 -1.96
CA PRO A 26 -5.23 -3.07 -1.72
C PRO A 26 -4.95 -1.65 -1.20
N ASP A 27 -5.68 -0.63 -1.66
CA ASP A 27 -5.48 0.76 -1.25
C ASP A 27 -5.89 0.95 0.22
N THR A 28 -7.04 0.39 0.62
CA THR A 28 -7.47 0.38 2.02
C THR A 28 -6.49 -0.36 2.92
N TYR A 29 -6.00 -1.53 2.50
CA TYR A 29 -5.01 -2.28 3.29
C TYR A 29 -3.72 -1.48 3.50
N LEU A 30 -3.17 -0.87 2.44
CA LEU A 30 -1.96 -0.05 2.54
C LEU A 30 -2.17 1.18 3.42
N CYS A 31 -3.35 1.80 3.36
CA CYS A 31 -3.72 2.90 4.25
C CYS A 31 -3.74 2.49 5.73
N GLU A 32 -4.29 1.32 6.06
CA GLU A 32 -4.31 0.78 7.42
C GLU A 32 -2.90 0.39 7.90
N LEU A 33 -2.11 -0.21 7.02
CA LEU A 33 -0.73 -0.59 7.31
C LEU A 33 0.14 0.63 7.60
N HIS A 34 0.01 1.69 6.79
CA HIS A 34 0.69 2.97 7.00
C HIS A 34 0.26 3.65 8.30
N ALA A 35 -1.03 3.60 8.65
CA ALA A 35 -1.51 4.16 9.92
C ALA A 35 -0.93 3.45 11.14
N GLN A 36 -0.68 2.14 11.05
CA GLN A 36 -0.11 1.35 12.14
C GLN A 36 1.41 1.47 12.23
N TRP A 37 2.12 1.57 11.10
CA TRP A 37 3.59 1.54 11.03
C TRP A 37 4.11 2.60 10.04
N PRO A 38 3.90 3.90 10.33
CA PRO A 38 4.15 4.96 9.35
C PRO A 38 5.62 5.05 8.93
N LYS A 39 6.56 4.90 9.87
CA LYS A 39 8.00 5.02 9.60
C LYS A 39 8.53 3.84 8.77
N GLU A 40 8.13 2.63 9.11
CA GLU A 40 8.55 1.40 8.45
C GLU A 40 7.99 1.31 7.02
N VAL A 41 6.72 1.68 6.84
CA VAL A 41 6.10 1.72 5.52
C VAL A 41 6.76 2.80 4.66
N PHE A 42 7.02 3.99 5.20
CA PHE A 42 7.72 5.05 4.49
C PHE A 42 9.15 4.65 4.10
N ALA A 43 9.91 4.07 5.02
CA ALA A 43 11.27 3.58 4.76
C ALA A 43 11.29 2.47 3.70
N THR A 44 10.29 1.59 3.71
CA THR A 44 10.16 0.53 2.70
C THR A 44 9.88 1.12 1.31
N VAL A 45 8.95 2.07 1.20
CA VAL A 45 8.61 2.69 -0.08
C VAL A 45 9.79 3.51 -0.63
N THR A 46 10.47 4.27 0.21
CA THR A 46 11.67 5.04 -0.19
C THR A 46 12.83 4.12 -0.54
N GLY A 47 13.02 3.01 0.19
CA GLY A 47 14.01 1.98 -0.14
C GLY A 47 13.75 1.31 -1.50
N LEU A 48 12.49 0.99 -1.81
CA LEU A 48 12.10 0.45 -3.12
C LEU A 48 12.37 1.45 -4.25
N ALA A 49 12.15 2.75 -4.01
CA ALA A 49 12.47 3.81 -4.95
C ALA A 49 13.98 3.90 -5.21
N ALA A 50 14.78 3.92 -4.14
CA ALA A 50 16.24 4.01 -4.21
C ALA A 50 16.90 2.77 -4.84
N GLY A 51 16.26 1.60 -4.72
CA GLY A 51 16.72 0.36 -5.37
C GLY A 51 16.64 0.40 -6.89
N LYS A 52 15.82 1.28 -7.49
CA LYS A 52 15.67 1.39 -8.94
C LYS A 52 16.67 2.40 -9.50
N ARG A 53 17.78 1.86 -10.01
CA ARG A 53 18.94 2.65 -10.47
C ARG A 53 18.83 3.20 -11.89
N ASN A 54 17.83 2.80 -12.69
CA ASN A 54 17.70 3.31 -14.06
C ASN A 54 16.24 3.24 -14.60
N PRO A 55 15.55 4.37 -14.81
CA PRO A 55 15.92 5.71 -14.36
C PRO A 55 15.81 5.84 -12.82
N PRO A 56 16.57 6.76 -12.18
CA PRO A 56 16.36 7.12 -10.78
C PRO A 56 14.90 7.54 -10.58
N LEU A 57 14.23 6.97 -9.58
CA LEU A 57 12.88 7.42 -9.20
C LEU A 57 12.97 8.40 -8.05
N THR A 58 12.36 9.57 -8.25
CA THR A 58 12.09 10.48 -7.15
C THR A 58 10.92 9.98 -6.31
N PHE A 59 10.77 10.50 -5.10
CA PHE A 59 9.60 10.19 -4.26
C PHE A 59 8.29 10.63 -4.94
N GLY A 60 8.28 11.78 -5.62
CA GLY A 60 7.12 12.23 -6.40
C GLY A 60 6.74 11.27 -7.54
N ASP A 61 7.74 10.68 -8.22
CA ASP A 61 7.49 9.67 -9.26
C ASP A 61 6.86 8.40 -8.66
N VAL A 62 7.23 8.05 -7.43
CA VAL A 62 6.62 6.92 -6.72
C VAL A 62 5.15 7.23 -6.42
N LEU A 63 4.84 8.39 -5.84
CA LEU A 63 3.46 8.81 -5.57
C LEU A 63 2.61 8.81 -6.85
N ALA A 64 3.12 9.37 -7.94
CA ALA A 64 2.44 9.38 -9.23
C ALA A 64 2.15 7.96 -9.77
N ARG A 65 3.10 7.03 -9.60
CA ARG A 65 2.94 5.64 -10.02
C ARG A 65 1.95 4.88 -9.15
N LEU A 66 1.94 5.12 -7.83
CA LEU A 66 0.95 4.54 -6.91
C LEU A 66 -0.46 5.03 -7.27
N GLY A 67 -0.63 6.34 -7.51
CA GLY A 67 -1.89 6.92 -7.97
C GLY A 67 -2.37 6.30 -9.29
N LYS A 68 -1.47 6.14 -10.28
CA LYS A 68 -1.80 5.50 -11.57
C LYS A 68 -2.19 4.02 -11.42
N ALA A 69 -1.70 3.33 -10.39
CA ALA A 69 -2.04 1.95 -10.08
C ALA A 69 -3.37 1.78 -9.31
N GLY A 70 -4.07 2.88 -9.01
CA GLY A 70 -5.32 2.88 -8.25
C GLY A 70 -5.14 2.95 -6.75
N TRP A 71 -3.93 3.21 -6.25
CA TRP A 71 -3.65 3.35 -4.80
C TRP A 71 -3.60 4.83 -4.40
N THR A 72 -4.66 5.56 -4.76
CA THR A 72 -4.71 7.01 -4.64
C THR A 72 -4.69 7.47 -3.19
N ARG A 73 -5.46 6.81 -2.30
CA ARG A 73 -5.55 7.22 -0.89
C ARG A 73 -4.23 6.95 -0.17
N PHE A 74 -3.58 5.85 -0.49
CA PHE A 74 -2.28 5.55 0.07
C PHE A 74 -1.21 6.54 -0.40
N ALA A 75 -1.21 6.91 -1.69
CA ALA A 75 -0.30 7.92 -2.22
C ALA A 75 -0.49 9.29 -1.51
N ASP A 76 -1.73 9.72 -1.32
CA ASP A 76 -2.04 10.97 -0.62
C ASP A 76 -1.52 10.94 0.83
N ARG A 77 -1.77 9.85 1.56
CA ARG A 77 -1.31 9.68 2.94
C ARG A 77 0.21 9.67 3.06
N LEU A 78 0.89 9.01 2.12
CA LEU A 78 2.34 8.94 2.10
C LEU A 78 2.96 10.32 1.79
N GLY A 79 2.34 11.09 0.90
CA GLY A 79 2.74 12.46 0.59
C GLY A 79 2.66 13.40 1.80
N LEU A 80 1.62 13.27 2.62
CA LEU A 80 1.48 14.04 3.87
C LEU A 80 2.52 13.68 4.94
N THR A 81 3.16 12.51 4.84
CA THR A 81 4.16 12.03 5.80
C THR A 81 5.59 12.35 5.36
N GLY A 82 5.78 12.63 4.07
CA GLY A 82 7.07 12.97 3.47
C GLY A 82 7.39 14.47 3.41
N ASP A 83 6.53 15.32 3.98
CA ASP A 83 6.85 16.74 4.19
C ASP A 83 7.74 16.84 5.44
N PRO A 84 8.96 17.42 5.34
CA PRO A 84 9.87 17.57 6.48
C PRO A 84 9.33 18.46 7.60
#